data_AF-A0A538GSN7-F1
#
_entry.id   AF-A0A538GSN7-F1
#
_cell.length_a   1.000
_cell.length_b   1.000
_cell.length_c   1.000
_cell.angle_alpha   90.00
_cell.angle_beta   90.00
_cell.angle_gamma   90.00
#
_symmetry.space_group_name_H-M   'P 1'
#
loop_
_entity.id
_entity.type
_entity.pdbx_description
1 polymer ?
#
loop_
_entity_poly.entity_id
_entity_poly.type
_entity_poly.pdbx_seq_one_letter_code
_entity_poly.pdbx_strand_id
1 'polypeptide(L)'
;MAEPATDFTLDTAQVLAEEEHGASIVGRSPWYLAWRRLRRNYIAFIALFVFVVIAVACSLAPIYAHHIAHTAPNATHTEDIVNGKQVLSAPVIGTDAQGNVVVEKAGGVLGPTWWHAHGRFVLGADGLGRDVAVRLLYGGLNSLKIGIGSALICVMVAVLLALLAGFYGGWVDWIITRSFDLIWAFPVLLLAIALGSALSINGFHHFGISISPHSLWIPTLV
;
A
#
# COMPACT_ATOMS: atom_id res chain seq x y z
N MET A 1 -66.87 4.25 -27.78
CA MET A 1 -66.16 5.34 -27.08
C MET A 1 -64.74 5.32 -27.60
N ALA A 2 -64.41 6.21 -28.53
CA ALA A 2 -63.05 6.39 -29.04
C ALA A 2 -62.46 7.60 -28.32
N GLU A 3 -61.28 7.43 -27.70
CA GLU A 3 -60.52 8.54 -27.11
C GLU A 3 -60.16 9.58 -28.18
N PRO A 4 -60.19 10.88 -27.88
CA PRO A 4 -59.69 11.88 -28.81
C PRO A 4 -58.16 11.78 -28.85
N ALA A 5 -57.63 11.51 -30.04
CA ALA A 5 -56.20 11.54 -30.29
C ALA A 5 -55.66 12.92 -29.90
N THR A 6 -54.64 12.93 -29.03
CA THR A 6 -53.84 14.11 -28.72
C THR A 6 -53.22 14.62 -30.02
N ASP A 7 -53.78 15.67 -30.58
CA ASP A 7 -53.36 16.25 -31.84
C ASP A 7 -52.01 16.94 -31.61
N PHE A 8 -50.94 16.38 -32.18
CA PHE A 8 -49.58 16.91 -32.10
C PHE A 8 -49.48 18.08 -33.06
N THR A 9 -50.11 19.20 -32.70
CA THR A 9 -50.19 20.39 -33.55
C THR A 9 -48.83 21.08 -33.63
N LEU A 10 -48.57 21.77 -34.75
CA LEU A 10 -47.34 22.54 -34.96
C LEU A 10 -47.11 23.57 -33.84
N ASP A 11 -48.17 24.14 -33.26
CA ASP A 11 -48.08 25.01 -32.08
C ASP A 11 -47.52 24.27 -30.85
N THR A 12 -47.94 23.03 -30.61
CA THR A 12 -47.40 22.21 -29.51
C THR A 12 -45.93 21.88 -29.74
N ALA A 13 -45.57 21.57 -30.99
CA ALA A 13 -44.18 21.34 -31.37
C ALA A 13 -43.31 22.61 -31.27
N GLN A 14 -43.87 23.78 -31.59
CA GLN A 14 -43.19 25.08 -31.48
C GLN A 14 -43.00 25.51 -30.03
N VAL A 15 -44.02 25.33 -29.18
CA VAL A 15 -43.91 25.60 -27.73
C VAL A 15 -42.89 24.67 -27.08
N LEU A 16 -42.90 23.37 -27.42
CA LEU A 16 -41.89 22.42 -26.94
C LEU A 16 -40.49 22.74 -27.47
N ALA A 17 -40.38 23.22 -28.72
CA ALA A 17 -39.10 23.65 -29.29
C ALA A 17 -38.57 24.94 -28.64
N GLU A 18 -39.44 25.90 -28.32
CA GLU A 18 -39.09 27.11 -27.55
C GLU A 18 -38.67 26.77 -26.11
N GLU A 19 -39.35 25.82 -25.45
CA GLU A 19 -38.95 25.32 -24.13
C GLU A 19 -37.60 24.57 -24.16
N GLU A 20 -37.33 23.76 -25.19
CA GLU A 20 -36.03 23.10 -25.36
C GLU A 20 -34.89 24.08 -25.66
N HIS A 21 -35.16 25.14 -26.45
CA HIS A 21 -34.16 26.16 -26.78
C HIS A 21 -33.90 27.13 -25.62
N GLY A 22 -34.83 27.27 -24.67
CA GLY A 22 -34.67 28.06 -23.45
C GLY A 22 -33.91 27.35 -22.32
N ALA A 23 -33.76 26.02 -22.39
CA ALA A 23 -33.02 25.24 -21.41
C ALA A 23 -31.51 25.46 -21.58
N SER A 24 -31.00 26.57 -21.03
CA SER A 24 -29.56 26.86 -21.00
C SER A 24 -28.79 25.64 -20.48
N ILE A 25 -28.00 25.02 -21.35
CA ILE A 25 -27.10 23.93 -20.97
C ILE A 25 -26.00 24.57 -20.14
N VAL A 26 -26.22 24.65 -18.83
CA VAL A 26 -25.22 25.12 -17.88
C VAL A 26 -24.07 24.10 -17.91
N GLY A 27 -23.01 24.45 -18.63
CA GLY A 27 -21.76 23.69 -18.65
C GLY A 27 -21.14 23.64 -17.26
N ARG A 28 -21.56 22.69 -16.44
CA ARG A 28 -20.98 22.46 -15.12
C ARG A 28 -19.60 21.83 -15.30
N SER A 29 -18.62 22.28 -14.54
CA SER A 29 -17.25 21.76 -14.65
C SER A 29 -17.23 20.24 -14.41
N PRO A 30 -16.35 19.49 -15.10
CA PRO A 30 -16.20 18.05 -14.89
C PRO A 30 -15.91 17.71 -13.41
N TRP A 31 -15.15 18.59 -12.74
CA TRP A 31 -14.83 18.46 -11.33
C TRP A 31 -16.05 18.60 -10.42
N TYR A 32 -16.95 19.53 -10.72
CA TYR A 32 -18.20 19.69 -9.98
C TYR A 32 -19.08 18.44 -10.11
N LEU A 33 -19.16 17.86 -11.31
CA LEU A 33 -19.93 16.63 -11.56
C LEU A 33 -19.32 15.43 -10.84
N ALA A 34 -17.99 15.28 -10.88
CA ALA A 34 -17.27 14.23 -10.15
C ALA A 34 -17.48 14.36 -8.64
N TRP A 35 -17.35 15.56 -8.09
CA TRP A 35 -17.53 15.83 -6.67
C TRP A 35 -18.97 15.58 -6.20
N ARG A 36 -19.97 15.94 -7.01
CA ARG A 36 -21.38 15.63 -6.72
C ARG A 36 -21.64 14.13 -6.69
N ARG A 37 -21.05 13.36 -7.61
CA ARG A 37 -21.16 11.89 -7.64
C ARG A 37 -20.47 11.26 -6.43
N LEU A 38 -19.27 11.70 -6.10
CA LEU A 38 -18.52 11.20 -4.95
C LEU A 38 -19.29 11.46 -3.66
N ARG A 39 -19.79 12.70 -3.44
CA ARG A 39 -20.59 13.09 -2.27
C ARG A 39 -21.86 12.26 -2.05
N ARG A 40 -22.41 11.65 -3.09
CA ARG A 40 -23.61 10.81 -2.98
C ARG A 40 -23.28 9.36 -2.58
N ASN A 41 -22.02 8.95 -2.63
CA ASN A 41 -21.61 7.58 -2.33
C ASN A 41 -21.00 7.46 -0.93
N TYR A 42 -21.79 7.00 0.03
CA TYR A 42 -21.36 6.79 1.42
C TYR A 42 -20.25 5.74 1.55
N ILE A 43 -20.25 4.70 0.69
CA ILE A 43 -19.23 3.65 0.68
C ILE A 43 -17.87 4.23 0.33
N ALA A 44 -17.84 5.15 -0.66
CA ALA A 44 -16.61 5.82 -1.06
C ALA A 44 -16.00 6.65 0.08
N PHE A 45 -16.82 7.34 0.88
CA PHE A 45 -16.32 8.07 2.05
C PHE A 45 -15.87 7.16 3.17
N ILE A 46 -16.58 6.07 3.44
CA ILE A 46 -16.16 5.12 4.48
C ILE A 46 -14.80 4.51 4.08
N ALA A 47 -14.64 4.08 2.83
CA ALA A 47 -13.38 3.55 2.34
C ALA A 47 -12.25 4.60 2.40
N LEU A 48 -12.53 5.83 1.99
CA LEU A 48 -11.57 6.94 2.08
C LEU A 48 -11.18 7.24 3.54
N PHE A 49 -12.15 7.27 4.45
CA PHE A 49 -11.92 7.50 5.86
C PHE A 49 -11.04 6.41 6.47
N VAL A 50 -11.36 5.14 6.23
CA VAL A 50 -10.55 3.99 6.70
C VAL A 50 -9.13 4.08 6.15
N PHE A 51 -8.97 4.37 4.86
CA PHE A 51 -7.66 4.54 4.24
C PHE A 51 -6.86 5.67 4.90
N VAL A 52 -7.48 6.84 5.10
CA VAL A 52 -6.83 7.99 5.75
C VAL A 52 -6.44 7.66 7.19
N VAL A 53 -7.28 6.98 7.95
CA VAL A 53 -6.97 6.54 9.32
C VAL A 53 -5.76 5.61 9.32
N ILE A 54 -5.71 4.62 8.43
CA ILE A 54 -4.57 3.70 8.31
C ILE A 54 -3.30 4.46 7.94
N ALA A 55 -3.37 5.34 6.92
CA ALA A 55 -2.23 6.13 6.48
C ALA A 55 -1.69 7.02 7.61
N VAL A 56 -2.56 7.71 8.34
CA VAL A 56 -2.20 8.55 9.49
C VAL A 56 -1.57 7.70 10.60
N ALA A 57 -2.17 6.55 10.95
CA ALA A 57 -1.61 5.65 11.95
C ALA A 57 -0.19 5.18 11.58
N CYS A 58 0.03 4.79 10.32
CA CYS A 58 1.35 4.45 9.81
C CYS A 58 2.31 5.65 9.82
N SER A 59 1.88 6.84 9.44
CA SER A 59 2.69 8.06 9.51
C SER A 59 3.11 8.43 10.94
N LEU A 60 2.27 8.09 11.93
CA LEU A 60 2.56 8.30 13.35
C LEU A 60 3.38 7.16 14.00
N ALA A 61 3.82 6.15 13.23
CA ALA A 61 4.68 5.07 13.71
C ALA A 61 5.89 5.51 14.56
N PRO A 62 6.69 6.53 14.16
CA PRO A 62 7.84 6.94 14.98
C PRO A 62 7.44 7.58 16.31
N ILE A 63 6.32 8.30 16.33
CA ILE A 63 5.80 8.89 17.57
C ILE A 63 5.31 7.78 18.49
N TYR A 64 4.57 6.81 17.95
CA TYR A 64 4.11 5.63 18.67
C TYR A 64 5.27 4.85 19.29
N ALA A 65 6.31 4.54 18.51
CA ALA A 65 7.46 3.78 19.01
C ALA A 65 8.25 4.53 20.09
N HIS A 66 8.43 5.85 19.94
CA HIS A 66 9.21 6.64 20.89
C HIS A 66 8.44 6.94 22.19
N HIS A 67 7.14 7.26 22.10
CA HIS A 67 6.37 7.77 23.24
C HIS A 67 5.52 6.73 23.94
N ILE A 68 5.17 5.62 23.27
CA ILE A 68 4.19 4.66 23.78
C ILE A 68 4.87 3.30 23.99
N ALA A 69 5.43 2.74 22.92
CA ALA A 69 6.00 1.40 23.00
C ALA A 69 7.42 1.41 23.63
N HIS A 70 8.15 2.52 23.50
CA HIS A 70 9.56 2.64 23.90
C HIS A 70 10.44 1.52 23.32
N THR A 71 10.11 1.03 22.12
CA THR A 71 10.84 -0.02 21.41
C THR A 71 11.12 0.39 19.99
N ALA A 72 12.32 0.04 19.50
CA ALA A 72 12.61 0.10 18.08
C ALA A 72 11.95 -1.08 17.34
N PRO A 73 11.60 -0.94 16.05
CA PRO A 73 10.92 -1.97 15.27
C PRO A 73 11.72 -3.29 15.15
N ASN A 74 13.05 -3.23 15.22
CA ASN A 74 13.91 -4.41 15.14
C ASN A 74 14.50 -4.82 16.49
N ALA A 75 14.11 -4.14 17.58
CA ALA A 75 14.60 -4.48 18.91
C ALA A 75 13.92 -5.76 19.43
N THR A 76 14.74 -6.70 19.88
CA THR A 76 14.35 -7.99 20.43
C THR A 76 14.32 -7.90 21.94
N HIS A 77 13.20 -8.27 22.55
CA HIS A 77 12.99 -8.20 23.99
C HIS A 77 12.68 -9.60 24.54
N THR A 78 13.61 -10.54 24.42
CA THR A 78 13.37 -11.93 24.83
C THR A 78 13.19 -12.06 26.34
N GLU A 79 13.91 -11.26 27.13
CA GLU A 79 13.96 -11.37 28.59
C GLU A 79 13.02 -10.40 29.32
N ASP A 80 12.37 -9.49 28.60
CA ASP A 80 11.47 -8.51 29.20
C ASP A 80 10.24 -9.20 29.82
N ILE A 81 9.92 -8.81 31.04
CA ILE A 81 8.67 -9.20 31.72
C ILE A 81 7.66 -8.08 31.54
N VAL A 82 6.62 -8.36 30.75
CA VAL A 82 5.55 -7.42 30.45
C VAL A 82 4.26 -7.95 31.07
N ASN A 83 3.70 -7.19 32.02
CA ASN A 83 2.49 -7.55 32.75
C ASN A 83 2.57 -8.95 33.41
N GLY A 84 3.72 -9.25 34.04
CA GLY A 84 3.99 -10.51 34.73
C GLY A 84 4.24 -11.72 33.81
N LYS A 85 4.28 -11.53 32.48
CA LYS A 85 4.60 -12.57 31.51
C LYS A 85 5.91 -12.24 30.79
N GLN A 86 6.78 -13.23 30.61
CA GLN A 86 7.95 -13.06 29.74
C GLN A 86 7.48 -12.91 28.28
N VAL A 87 8.12 -11.99 27.55
CA VAL A 87 7.81 -11.69 26.14
C VAL A 87 8.11 -12.88 25.24
N LEU A 88 9.21 -13.57 25.51
CA LEU A 88 9.50 -14.91 25.02
C LEU A 88 9.99 -15.73 26.20
N SER A 89 9.23 -16.75 26.61
CA SER A 89 9.79 -17.69 27.58
C SER A 89 10.68 -18.65 26.80
N ALA A 90 11.97 -18.34 26.70
CA ALA A 90 12.96 -19.37 26.39
C ALA A 90 12.88 -20.44 27.48
N PRO A 91 13.13 -21.73 27.17
CA PRO A 91 13.16 -22.75 28.20
C PRO A 91 14.22 -22.37 29.24
N VAL A 92 13.77 -22.02 30.44
CA VAL A 92 14.66 -21.70 31.54
C VAL A 92 15.11 -23.02 32.13
N ILE A 93 16.42 -23.26 32.05
CA ILE A 93 17.06 -24.39 32.70
C ILE A 93 17.27 -23.98 34.16
N GLY A 94 16.39 -24.46 35.04
CA GLY A 94 16.50 -24.29 36.48
C GLY A 94 16.99 -25.58 37.15
N THR A 95 17.39 -25.48 38.40
CA THR A 95 17.58 -26.64 39.28
C THR A 95 16.47 -26.64 40.32
N ASP A 96 15.80 -27.77 40.53
CA ASP A 96 14.86 -27.92 41.63
C ASP A 96 15.59 -27.89 42.99
N ALA A 97 14.84 -27.86 44.09
CA ALA A 97 15.39 -27.84 45.45
C ALA A 97 16.22 -29.10 45.79
N GLN A 98 16.17 -30.14 44.95
CA GLN A 98 16.85 -31.42 45.07
C GLN A 98 18.07 -31.52 44.13
N GLY A 99 18.37 -30.46 43.36
CA GLY A 99 19.51 -30.39 42.45
C GLY A 99 19.29 -31.03 41.08
N ASN A 100 18.06 -31.43 40.74
CA ASN A 100 17.74 -31.94 39.41
C ASN A 100 17.53 -30.78 38.44
N VAL A 101 18.03 -30.93 37.21
CA VAL A 101 17.81 -29.98 36.13
C VAL A 101 16.35 -30.06 35.69
N VAL A 102 15.57 -29.03 36.01
CA VAL A 102 14.20 -28.85 35.53
C VAL A 102 14.20 -27.86 34.38
N VAL A 103 13.66 -28.28 33.25
CA VAL A 103 13.39 -27.38 32.12
C VAL A 103 11.96 -26.86 32.33
N GLU A 104 11.84 -25.62 32.81
CA GLU A 104 10.52 -24.98 32.82
C GLU A 104 10.06 -24.79 31.38
N LYS A 105 8.81 -25.21 31.11
CA LYS A 105 8.22 -25.22 29.78
C LYS A 105 8.29 -23.80 29.22
N ALA A 106 8.94 -23.66 28.07
CA ALA A 106 8.96 -22.44 27.26
C ALA A 106 7.52 -21.97 26.98
N GLY A 107 7.01 -21.09 27.83
CA GLY A 107 5.78 -20.34 27.63
C GLY A 107 5.86 -19.57 26.32
N GLY A 108 4.91 -19.86 25.44
CA GLY A 108 4.89 -19.37 24.07
C GLY A 108 4.92 -17.84 23.93
N VAL A 109 4.95 -17.43 22.66
CA VAL A 109 4.97 -16.03 22.23
C VAL A 109 3.91 -15.19 22.96
N LEU A 110 4.30 -14.01 23.47
CA LEU A 110 3.38 -13.09 24.14
C LEU A 110 2.22 -12.70 23.21
N GLY A 111 1.01 -13.06 23.60
CA GLY A 111 -0.22 -12.70 22.90
C GLY A 111 -0.52 -11.19 22.97
N PRO A 112 -1.55 -10.72 22.23
CA PRO A 112 -1.91 -9.31 22.21
C PRO A 112 -2.26 -8.79 23.60
N THR A 113 -1.57 -7.75 24.04
CA THR A 113 -1.82 -7.13 25.35
C THR A 113 -2.97 -6.12 25.29
N TRP A 114 -3.45 -5.72 24.10
CA TRP A 114 -4.57 -4.79 23.93
C TRP A 114 -4.47 -3.55 24.83
N TRP A 115 -3.30 -2.93 24.90
CA TRP A 115 -3.00 -1.73 25.71
C TRP A 115 -2.80 -1.93 27.23
N HIS A 116 -3.06 -3.11 27.78
CA HIS A 116 -2.91 -3.38 29.21
C HIS A 116 -1.46 -3.31 29.71
N ALA A 117 -0.49 -3.24 28.79
CA ALA A 117 0.94 -3.14 29.06
C ALA A 117 1.50 -1.74 28.74
N HIS A 118 0.77 -0.68 29.10
CA HIS A 118 1.14 0.72 28.84
C HIS A 118 1.46 1.01 27.36
N GLY A 119 0.79 0.29 26.44
CA GLY A 119 1.01 0.42 25.00
C GLY A 119 2.22 -0.35 24.43
N ARG A 120 2.93 -1.16 25.24
CA ARG A 120 3.92 -2.13 24.75
C ARG A 120 3.22 -3.42 24.30
N PHE A 121 3.70 -4.04 23.22
CA PHE A 121 3.22 -5.35 22.72
C PHE A 121 1.70 -5.41 22.50
N VAL A 122 1.10 -4.33 21.99
CA VAL A 122 -0.37 -4.22 21.84
C VAL A 122 -0.95 -5.37 21.01
N LEU A 123 -0.27 -5.73 19.93
CA LEU A 123 -0.61 -6.87 19.07
C LEU A 123 0.18 -8.15 19.43
N GLY A 124 0.97 -8.11 20.50
CA GLY A 124 1.82 -9.20 20.97
C GLY A 124 3.26 -9.10 20.46
N ALA A 125 4.03 -10.13 20.79
CA ALA A 125 5.37 -10.34 20.28
C ALA A 125 5.36 -11.33 19.11
N ASP A 126 6.43 -11.37 18.32
CA ASP A 126 6.67 -12.47 17.38
C ASP A 126 7.55 -13.56 18.01
N GLY A 127 7.88 -14.61 17.24
CA GLY A 127 8.77 -15.69 17.69
C GLY A 127 10.20 -15.26 18.04
N LEU A 128 10.57 -13.99 17.80
CA LEU A 128 11.85 -13.40 18.18
C LEU A 128 11.68 -12.31 19.25
N GLY A 129 10.52 -12.17 19.88
CA GLY A 129 10.33 -11.25 21.01
C GLY A 129 10.28 -9.79 20.58
N ARG A 130 9.95 -9.52 19.32
CA ARG A 130 9.83 -8.17 18.77
C ARG A 130 8.37 -7.72 18.82
N ASP A 131 8.14 -6.44 19.12
CA ASP A 131 6.79 -5.87 19.17
C ASP A 131 6.14 -5.86 17.77
N VAL A 132 5.07 -6.65 17.61
CA VAL A 132 4.36 -6.80 16.34
C VAL A 132 3.64 -5.50 15.95
N ALA A 133 3.12 -4.74 16.93
CA ALA A 133 2.39 -3.49 16.66
C ALA A 133 3.33 -2.43 16.08
N VAL A 134 4.50 -2.24 16.69
CA VAL A 134 5.51 -1.30 16.20
C VAL A 134 5.96 -1.69 14.79
N ARG A 135 6.19 -2.97 14.54
CA ARG A 135 6.63 -3.47 13.22
C ARG A 135 5.58 -3.31 12.13
N LEU A 136 4.32 -3.55 12.44
CA LEU A 136 3.22 -3.31 11.50
C LEU A 136 3.14 -1.83 11.11
N LEU A 137 3.21 -0.92 12.08
CA LEU A 137 3.15 0.52 11.81
C LEU A 137 4.35 1.01 10.99
N TYR A 138 5.57 0.59 11.33
CA TYR A 138 6.77 0.93 10.56
C TYR A 138 6.80 0.28 9.18
N GLY A 139 6.33 -0.96 9.05
CA GLY A 139 6.16 -1.63 7.77
C GLY A 139 5.21 -0.85 6.85
N GLY A 140 4.03 -0.48 7.37
CA GLY A 140 3.07 0.34 6.65
C GLY A 140 3.61 1.72 6.28
N LEU A 141 4.37 2.38 7.16
CA LEU A 141 5.03 3.64 6.86
C LEU A 141 6.00 3.53 5.68
N ASN A 142 6.82 2.48 5.66
CA ASN A 142 7.78 2.24 4.59
C ASN A 142 7.06 1.93 3.28
N SER A 143 6.01 1.11 3.29
CA SER A 143 5.18 0.85 2.12
C SER A 143 4.52 2.12 1.58
N LEU A 144 4.05 3.01 2.45
CA LEU A 144 3.44 4.28 2.04
C LEU A 144 4.47 5.21 1.38
N LYS A 145 5.66 5.33 1.96
CA LYS A 145 6.77 6.13 1.38
C LYS A 145 7.17 5.61 0.01
N ILE A 146 7.38 4.30 -0.12
CA ILE A 146 7.79 3.67 -1.38
C ILE A 146 6.68 3.79 -2.41
N GLY A 147 5.43 3.52 -2.04
CA GLY A 147 4.28 3.58 -2.95
C GLY A 147 4.00 4.99 -3.48
N ILE A 148 4.05 6.01 -2.63
CA ILE A 148 3.89 7.40 -3.07
C ILE A 148 5.07 7.83 -3.95
N GLY A 149 6.30 7.52 -3.53
CA GLY A 149 7.50 7.87 -4.29
C GLY A 149 7.52 7.23 -5.68
N SER A 150 7.22 5.93 -5.78
CA SER A 150 7.21 5.21 -7.04
C SER A 150 6.07 5.68 -7.96
N ALA A 151 4.87 5.95 -7.41
CA ALA A 151 3.75 6.47 -8.18
C ALA A 151 4.06 7.85 -8.79
N LEU A 152 4.68 8.76 -8.04
CA LEU A 152 5.07 10.08 -8.55
C LEU A 152 6.08 9.97 -9.69
N ILE A 153 7.13 9.16 -9.52
CA ILE A 153 8.14 8.93 -10.56
C ILE A 153 7.49 8.29 -11.79
N CYS A 154 6.65 7.28 -11.60
CA CYS A 154 5.94 6.60 -12.67
C CYS A 154 5.04 7.55 -13.46
N VAL A 155 4.21 8.35 -12.77
CA VAL A 155 3.32 9.33 -13.43
C VAL A 155 4.15 10.36 -14.20
N MET A 156 5.24 10.86 -13.62
CA MET A 156 6.11 11.83 -14.30
C MET A 156 6.67 11.26 -15.61
N VAL A 157 7.26 10.05 -15.56
CA VAL A 157 7.82 9.40 -16.77
C VAL A 157 6.73 9.02 -17.76
N ALA A 158 5.62 8.44 -17.28
CA ALA A 158 4.50 8.02 -18.13
C ALA A 158 3.87 9.21 -18.86
N VAL A 159 3.68 10.35 -18.18
CA VAL A 159 3.15 11.57 -18.82
C VAL A 159 4.11 12.08 -19.88
N LEU A 160 5.42 12.10 -19.62
CA LEU A 160 6.41 12.51 -20.64
C LEU A 160 6.37 11.61 -21.87
N LEU A 161 6.34 10.29 -21.68
CA LEU A 161 6.26 9.33 -22.78
C LEU A 161 4.92 9.42 -23.52
N ALA A 162 3.81 9.57 -22.80
CA ALA A 162 2.48 9.71 -23.40
C ALA A 162 2.35 11.00 -24.22
N LEU A 163 2.90 12.12 -23.74
CA LEU A 163 2.95 13.37 -24.50
C LEU A 163 3.84 13.23 -25.74
N LEU A 164 4.97 12.55 -25.63
CA LEU A 164 5.87 12.31 -26.76
C LEU A 164 5.19 11.46 -27.84
N ALA A 165 4.55 10.36 -27.45
CA ALA A 165 3.79 9.49 -28.34
C ALA A 165 2.62 10.25 -28.99
N GLY A 166 1.84 10.99 -28.20
CA GLY A 166 0.67 11.74 -28.67
C GLY A 166 1.02 12.95 -29.54
N PHE A 167 2.17 13.59 -29.34
CA PHE A 167 2.59 14.76 -30.12
C PHE A 167 3.22 14.38 -31.46
N TYR A 168 4.17 13.45 -31.49
CA TYR A 168 4.87 13.07 -32.72
C TYR A 168 4.10 12.03 -33.54
N GLY A 169 3.34 11.15 -32.88
CA GLY A 169 2.63 10.04 -33.54
C GLY A 169 3.56 9.11 -34.33
N GLY A 170 2.96 8.29 -35.19
CA GLY A 170 3.69 7.46 -36.17
C GLY A 170 4.67 6.49 -35.53
N TRP A 171 5.95 6.56 -35.94
CA TRP A 171 6.96 5.59 -35.50
C TRP A 171 7.34 5.72 -34.03
N VAL A 172 7.28 6.93 -33.46
CA VAL A 172 7.61 7.17 -32.04
C VAL A 172 6.56 6.49 -31.14
N ASP A 173 5.28 6.70 -31.44
CA ASP A 173 4.18 6.02 -30.76
C ASP A 173 4.27 4.49 -30.89
N TRP A 174 4.59 4.00 -32.10
CA TRP A 174 4.78 2.57 -32.35
C TRP A 174 5.92 1.97 -31.50
N ILE A 175 7.08 2.62 -31.40
CA ILE A 175 8.21 2.14 -30.59
C ILE A 175 7.83 2.11 -29.11
N ILE A 176 7.20 3.18 -28.60
CA ILE A 176 6.85 3.30 -27.18
C ILE A 176 5.85 2.21 -26.81
N THR A 177 4.76 2.11 -27.57
CA THR A 177 3.71 1.11 -27.34
C THR A 177 4.27 -0.31 -27.41
N ARG A 178 5.11 -0.60 -28.41
CA ARG A 178 5.71 -1.93 -28.58
C ARG A 178 6.66 -2.29 -27.45
N SER A 179 7.36 -1.31 -26.90
CA SER A 179 8.25 -1.49 -25.75
C SER A 179 7.44 -1.87 -24.50
N PHE A 180 6.30 -1.20 -24.26
CA PHE A 180 5.38 -1.59 -23.18
C PHE A 180 4.79 -2.98 -23.39
N ASP A 181 4.33 -3.31 -24.60
CA ASP A 181 3.84 -4.68 -24.91
C ASP A 181 4.90 -5.74 -24.59
N LEU A 182 6.17 -5.48 -24.94
CA LEU A 182 7.28 -6.40 -24.68
C LEU A 182 7.54 -6.56 -23.18
N ILE A 183 7.56 -5.46 -22.41
CA ILE A 183 7.77 -5.50 -20.95
C ILE A 183 6.66 -6.30 -20.28
N TRP A 184 5.40 -6.06 -20.67
CA TRP A 184 4.23 -6.71 -20.08
C TRP A 184 4.00 -8.15 -20.56
N ALA A 185 4.64 -8.56 -21.65
CA ALA A 185 4.60 -9.95 -22.13
C ALA A 185 5.31 -10.92 -21.17
N PHE A 186 6.27 -10.43 -20.38
CA PHE A 186 6.98 -11.25 -19.40
C PHE A 186 6.21 -11.30 -18.07
N PRO A 187 6.03 -12.50 -17.46
CA PRO A 187 5.49 -12.61 -16.12
C PRO A 187 6.46 -11.96 -15.11
N VAL A 188 6.10 -10.78 -14.62
CA VAL A 188 6.97 -9.94 -13.78
C VAL A 188 7.55 -10.72 -12.60
N LEU A 189 6.74 -11.55 -11.92
CA LEU A 189 7.19 -12.34 -10.78
C LEU A 189 8.27 -13.37 -11.17
N LEU A 190 8.09 -14.07 -12.31
CA LEU A 190 9.05 -15.07 -12.76
C LEU A 190 10.36 -14.41 -13.19
N LEU A 191 10.27 -13.29 -13.91
CA LEU A 191 11.43 -12.51 -14.31
C LEU A 191 12.19 -11.98 -13.09
N ALA A 192 11.49 -11.41 -12.11
CA ALA A 192 12.09 -10.90 -10.88
C ALA A 192 12.81 -11.99 -10.09
N ILE A 193 12.19 -13.15 -9.88
CA ILE A 193 12.84 -14.26 -9.15
C ILE A 193 14.04 -14.80 -9.93
N ALA A 194 13.92 -14.98 -11.26
CA ALA A 194 15.01 -15.46 -12.09
C ALA A 194 16.20 -14.48 -12.09
N LEU A 195 15.94 -13.19 -12.31
CA LEU A 195 16.98 -12.15 -12.34
C LEU A 195 17.62 -11.98 -10.96
N GLY A 196 16.82 -11.93 -9.90
CA GLY A 196 17.30 -11.85 -8.52
C GLY A 196 18.20 -13.02 -8.15
N SER A 197 17.80 -14.25 -8.51
CA SER A 197 18.62 -15.44 -8.27
C SER A 197 19.92 -15.43 -9.09
N ALA A 198 19.86 -15.06 -10.37
CA ALA A 198 21.02 -15.05 -11.25
C ALA A 198 22.07 -14.00 -10.83
N LEU A 199 21.63 -12.77 -10.50
CA LEU A 199 22.52 -11.69 -10.05
C LEU A 199 23.07 -11.95 -8.65
N SER A 200 22.30 -12.61 -7.76
CA SER A 200 22.79 -12.97 -6.42
C SER A 200 23.89 -14.04 -6.44
N ILE A 201 24.02 -14.82 -7.53
CA ILE A 201 25.05 -15.85 -7.67
C ILE A 201 26.30 -15.29 -8.36
N ASN A 202 26.12 -14.64 -9.52
CA ASN A 202 27.24 -14.24 -10.38
C ASN A 202 27.57 -12.74 -10.33
N GLY A 203 26.71 -11.90 -9.75
CA GLY A 203 26.81 -10.46 -9.88
C GLY A 203 26.52 -9.98 -11.30
N PHE A 204 26.76 -8.70 -11.57
CA PHE A 204 26.67 -8.13 -12.92
C PHE A 204 28.00 -7.47 -13.27
N HIS A 205 28.69 -7.99 -14.29
CA HIS A 205 30.04 -7.54 -14.67
C HIS A 205 30.13 -7.06 -16.12
N HIS A 206 29.01 -6.62 -16.70
CA HIS A 206 28.94 -6.26 -18.12
C HIS A 206 28.93 -4.73 -18.32
N PHE A 207 29.42 -4.27 -19.48
CA PHE A 207 29.54 -2.83 -19.83
C PHE A 207 30.35 -1.97 -18.85
N GLY A 208 31.42 -2.50 -18.25
CA GLY A 208 32.32 -1.73 -17.37
C GLY A 208 31.75 -1.43 -15.97
N ILE A 209 30.56 -1.96 -15.66
CA ILE A 209 29.92 -1.87 -14.35
C ILE A 209 30.09 -3.23 -13.66
N SER A 210 30.70 -3.24 -12.47
CA SER A 210 30.86 -4.45 -11.64
C SER A 210 30.03 -4.34 -10.36
N ILE A 211 28.90 -5.02 -10.35
CA ILE A 211 28.02 -5.16 -9.18
C ILE A 211 28.34 -6.51 -8.54
N SER A 212 28.93 -6.47 -7.35
CA SER A 212 29.19 -7.68 -6.57
C SER A 212 27.88 -8.38 -6.18
N PRO A 213 27.86 -9.72 -6.07
CA PRO A 213 26.67 -10.49 -5.70
C PRO A 213 26.03 -10.10 -4.35
N HIS A 214 26.80 -9.49 -3.45
CA HIS A 214 26.33 -9.03 -2.13
C HIS A 214 25.91 -7.55 -2.11
N SER A 215 25.79 -6.93 -3.27
CA SER A 215 25.43 -5.52 -3.39
C SER A 215 23.93 -5.30 -3.12
N LEU A 216 23.62 -4.26 -2.34
CA LEU A 216 22.24 -3.79 -2.11
C LEU A 216 21.54 -3.29 -3.38
N TRP A 217 22.31 -3.10 -4.47
CA TRP A 217 21.79 -2.76 -5.79
C TRP A 217 21.01 -3.91 -6.45
N ILE A 218 21.29 -5.16 -6.08
CA ILE A 218 20.65 -6.32 -6.74
C ILE A 218 19.15 -6.37 -6.42
N PRO A 219 18.70 -6.33 -5.15
CA PRO A 219 17.27 -6.35 -4.83
C PRO A 219 16.51 -5.07 -5.22
N THR A 220 17.21 -4.00 -5.58
CA THR A 220 16.60 -2.72 -5.98
C THR A 220 16.46 -2.56 -7.48
N LEU A 221 17.27 -3.25 -8.28
CA LEU A 221 17.20 -3.25 -9.75
C LEU A 221 16.26 -4.30 -10.33
N VAL A 222 15.97 -5.34 -9.55
CA VAL A 222 15.10 -6.48 -9.90
C VAL A 222 13.66 -6.16 -9.52
#